data_AF-A0A0F7VV14-F1
#
_entry.id   AF-A0A0F7VV14-F1
#
_cell.length_a   1.000
_cell.length_b   1.000
_cell.length_c   1.000
_cell.angle_alpha   90.00
_cell.angle_beta   90.00
_cell.angle_gamma   90.00
#
_symmetry.space_group_name_H-M   'P 1'
#
loop_
_entity.id
_entity.type
_entity.pdbx_description
1 polymer ?
#
loop_
_entity_poly.entity_id
_entity_poly.type
_entity_poly.pdbx_seq_one_letter_code
_entity_poly.pdbx_strand_id
1 'polypeptide(L)'
;MRRAGWVAGAAAAVLLAVGAVTYAVAEDAGDEGSARVPAAGSADAGFARDMAVHHQQAVEMSYLVRDRTRDEEVRRLAYDIAQTQANQRGMLLGWLDLWGLPKVSSDPPMTWMGMRADPDPASGALMPGMATDAEMERLASLEGKAAEVFYLRLMTDHHRGGVHMAEGCAARCTVEAEKRLAQGMVDGQRAEIGLMAELLAERGAEPR
;
A
#
# COMPACT_ATOMS: atom_id res chain seq x y z
N MET A 1 72.66 4.24 -21.13
CA MET A 1 71.88 3.18 -20.44
C MET A 1 71.06 3.65 -19.22
N ARG A 2 71.27 4.84 -18.64
CA ARG A 2 70.52 5.29 -17.43
C ARG A 2 69.12 5.88 -17.68
N ARG A 3 68.80 6.37 -18.88
CA ARG A 3 67.50 7.03 -19.18
C ARG A 3 66.33 6.05 -19.34
N ALA A 4 66.59 4.82 -19.78
CA ALA A 4 65.56 3.80 -19.97
C ALA A 4 64.93 3.32 -18.64
N GLY A 5 65.71 3.25 -17.56
CA GLY A 5 65.21 2.86 -16.24
C GLY A 5 64.26 3.88 -15.61
N TRP A 6 64.41 5.17 -15.93
CA TRP A 6 63.57 6.25 -15.41
C TRP A 6 62.22 6.31 -16.11
N VAL A 7 62.21 6.08 -17.43
CA VAL A 7 60.97 6.00 -18.22
C VAL A 7 60.17 4.75 -17.84
N ALA A 8 60.84 3.61 -17.64
CA ALA A 8 60.19 2.38 -17.18
C ALA A 8 59.62 2.53 -15.75
N GLY A 9 60.35 3.17 -14.85
CA GLY A 9 59.88 3.44 -13.48
C GLY A 9 58.69 4.40 -13.42
N ALA A 10 58.70 5.46 -14.24
CA ALA A 10 57.58 6.40 -14.33
C ALA A 10 56.33 5.76 -14.93
N ALA A 11 56.47 4.92 -15.98
CA ALA A 11 55.35 4.20 -16.57
C ALA A 11 54.72 3.19 -15.59
N ALA A 12 55.54 2.47 -14.81
CA ALA A 12 55.04 1.55 -13.78
C ALA A 12 54.30 2.29 -12.64
N ALA A 13 54.81 3.45 -12.21
CA ALA A 13 54.16 4.25 -11.17
C ALA A 13 52.81 4.83 -11.64
N VAL A 14 52.71 5.27 -12.90
CA VAL A 14 51.44 5.74 -13.47
C VAL A 14 50.42 4.60 -13.59
N LEU A 15 50.84 3.40 -14.01
CA LEU A 15 49.94 2.24 -14.08
C LEU A 15 49.43 1.80 -12.71
N LEU A 16 50.28 1.85 -11.67
CA LEU A 16 49.88 1.55 -10.29
C LEU A 16 48.92 2.60 -9.73
N ALA A 17 49.18 3.89 -10.01
CA ALA A 17 48.29 4.97 -9.59
C ALA A 17 46.93 4.89 -10.28
N VAL A 18 46.90 4.61 -11.59
CA VAL A 18 45.65 4.40 -12.34
C VAL A 18 44.91 3.17 -11.82
N GLY A 19 45.60 2.06 -11.58
CA GLY A 19 45.03 0.84 -11.00
C GLY A 19 44.41 1.08 -9.61
N ALA A 20 45.11 1.79 -8.74
CA ALA A 20 44.64 2.13 -7.40
C ALA A 20 43.42 3.07 -7.43
N VAL A 21 43.42 4.06 -8.34
CA VAL A 21 42.26 4.93 -8.54
C VAL A 21 41.08 4.14 -9.11
N THR A 22 41.27 3.24 -10.07
CA THR A 22 40.19 2.40 -10.59
C THR A 22 39.64 1.43 -9.54
N TYR A 23 40.49 0.90 -8.65
CA TYR A 23 40.06 0.01 -7.58
C TYR A 23 39.28 0.77 -6.50
N ALA A 24 39.76 1.95 -6.08
CA ALA A 24 39.07 2.79 -5.10
C ALA A 24 37.71 3.28 -5.62
N VAL A 25 37.62 3.67 -6.90
CA VAL A 25 36.34 4.05 -7.53
C VAL A 25 35.40 2.85 -7.67
N ALA A 26 35.92 1.64 -7.88
CA ALA A 26 35.11 0.43 -7.94
C ALA A 26 34.60 -0.04 -6.56
N GLU A 27 35.38 0.17 -5.49
CA GLU A 27 34.92 -0.09 -4.11
C GLU A 27 33.88 0.94 -3.65
N ASP A 28 34.05 2.22 -4.00
CA ASP A 28 33.09 3.29 -3.67
C ASP A 28 31.77 3.11 -4.46
N ALA A 29 31.85 2.67 -5.72
CA ALA A 29 30.68 2.28 -6.52
C ALA A 29 30.00 0.99 -6.04
N GLY A 30 30.64 0.22 -5.14
CA GLY A 30 30.07 -0.97 -4.52
C GLY A 30 29.23 -0.70 -3.28
N ASP A 31 29.34 0.50 -2.69
CA ASP A 31 28.70 0.88 -1.42
C ASP A 31 27.74 2.09 -1.54
N GLU A 32 27.55 2.63 -2.74
CA GLU A 32 26.41 3.53 -3.02
C GLU A 32 25.10 2.75 -2.98
N GLY A 33 24.55 2.61 -1.77
CA GLY A 33 23.20 2.23 -1.37
C GLY A 33 22.19 1.95 -2.49
N SER A 34 22.42 0.91 -3.29
CA SER A 34 21.39 0.31 -4.12
C SER A 34 20.30 -0.10 -3.15
N ALA A 35 19.20 0.65 -3.13
CA ALA A 35 18.03 0.29 -2.36
C ALA A 35 17.67 -1.14 -2.80
N ARG A 36 18.00 -2.11 -1.94
CA ARG A 36 17.80 -3.52 -2.29
C ARG A 36 16.33 -3.68 -2.58
N VAL A 37 16.03 -4.09 -3.80
CA VAL A 37 14.67 -4.42 -4.23
C VAL A 37 14.11 -5.44 -3.22
N PRO A 38 12.93 -5.20 -2.64
CA PRO A 38 12.35 -6.14 -1.69
C PRO A 38 12.14 -7.52 -2.33
N ALA A 39 12.33 -8.58 -1.55
CA ALA A 39 12.04 -9.93 -2.01
C ALA A 39 10.55 -10.11 -2.29
N ALA A 40 10.18 -11.02 -3.21
CA ALA A 40 8.78 -11.24 -3.58
C ALA A 40 7.87 -11.63 -2.40
N GLY A 41 8.41 -12.33 -1.40
CA GLY A 41 7.71 -12.72 -0.16
C GLY A 41 7.95 -11.78 1.03
N SER A 42 8.50 -10.58 0.79
CA SER A 42 8.70 -9.57 1.84
C SER A 42 7.39 -8.96 2.32
N ALA A 43 7.44 -8.29 3.48
CA ALA A 43 6.32 -7.49 3.98
C ALA A 43 5.95 -6.36 3.02
N ASP A 44 6.94 -5.70 2.43
CA ASP A 44 6.77 -4.64 1.43
C ASP A 44 5.95 -5.15 0.23
N ALA A 45 6.39 -6.24 -0.40
CA ALA A 45 5.71 -6.81 -1.55
C ALA A 45 4.32 -7.39 -1.21
N GLY A 46 4.16 -7.98 -0.02
CA GLY A 46 2.88 -8.50 0.44
C GLY A 46 1.86 -7.41 0.71
N PHE A 47 2.26 -6.39 1.48
CA PHE A 47 1.42 -5.24 1.80
C PHE A 47 0.98 -4.49 0.54
N ALA A 48 1.90 -4.23 -0.39
CA ALA A 48 1.57 -3.53 -1.63
C ALA A 48 0.50 -4.26 -2.45
N ARG A 49 0.56 -5.59 -2.54
CA ARG A 49 -0.45 -6.40 -3.25
C ARG A 49 -1.79 -6.37 -2.52
N ASP A 50 -1.75 -6.70 -1.24
CA ASP A 50 -2.96 -6.88 -0.43
C ASP A 50 -3.70 -5.56 -0.26
N MET A 51 -2.99 -4.48 0.11
CA MET A 51 -3.60 -3.15 0.27
C MET A 51 -4.08 -2.58 -1.07
N ALA A 52 -3.44 -2.89 -2.20
CA ALA A 52 -3.94 -2.48 -3.51
C ALA A 52 -5.28 -3.14 -3.88
N VAL A 53 -5.50 -4.39 -3.48
CA VAL A 53 -6.80 -5.07 -3.63
C VAL A 53 -7.82 -4.50 -2.66
N HIS A 54 -7.43 -4.27 -1.41
CA HIS A 54 -8.28 -3.68 -0.37
C HIS A 54 -8.80 -2.29 -0.79
N HIS A 55 -7.90 -1.40 -1.21
CA HIS A 55 -8.26 -0.08 -1.72
C HIS A 55 -9.15 -0.11 -2.97
N GLN A 56 -9.04 -1.14 -3.82
CA GLN A 56 -9.92 -1.25 -4.98
C GLN A 56 -11.38 -1.36 -4.57
N GLN A 57 -11.69 -2.10 -3.50
CA GLN A 57 -13.06 -2.26 -3.03
C GLN A 57 -13.60 -0.98 -2.38
N ALA A 58 -12.78 -0.24 -1.62
CA ALA A 58 -13.20 1.06 -1.08
C ALA A 58 -13.55 2.07 -2.18
N VAL A 59 -12.75 2.11 -3.25
CA VAL A 59 -13.04 2.95 -4.42
C VAL A 59 -14.37 2.55 -5.05
N GLU A 60 -14.62 1.25 -5.23
CA GLU A 60 -15.87 0.74 -5.79
C GLU A 60 -17.09 1.08 -4.92
N MET A 61 -17.03 0.82 -3.61
CA MET A 61 -18.10 1.20 -2.65
C MET A 61 -18.41 2.69 -2.72
N SER A 62 -17.37 3.52 -2.88
CA SER A 62 -17.49 4.96 -2.94
C SER A 62 -18.15 5.44 -4.24
N TYR A 63 -17.87 4.80 -5.38
CA TYR A 63 -18.60 5.04 -6.62
C TYR A 63 -20.06 4.61 -6.50
N LEU A 64 -20.33 3.43 -5.94
CA LEU A 64 -21.68 2.93 -5.74
C LEU A 64 -22.53 3.90 -4.91
N VAL A 65 -22.11 4.28 -3.70
CA VAL A 65 -22.93 5.15 -2.85
C VAL A 65 -23.19 6.51 -3.47
N ARG A 66 -22.24 7.05 -4.26
CA ARG A 66 -22.41 8.32 -4.96
C ARG A 66 -23.54 8.26 -6.00
N ASP A 67 -23.78 7.11 -6.61
CA ASP A 67 -24.91 6.94 -7.54
C ASP A 67 -26.23 6.65 -6.82
N ARG A 68 -26.19 6.33 -5.52
CA ARG A 68 -27.36 5.96 -4.69
C ARG A 68 -27.88 7.07 -3.78
N THR A 69 -27.22 8.21 -3.70
CA THR A 69 -27.72 9.34 -2.88
C THR A 69 -27.41 10.71 -3.48
N ARG A 70 -28.18 11.70 -3.04
CA ARG A 70 -27.97 13.14 -3.28
C ARG A 70 -27.38 13.86 -2.07
N ASP A 71 -27.19 13.18 -0.95
CA ASP A 71 -26.60 13.74 0.27
C ASP A 71 -25.16 14.22 0.02
N GLU A 72 -24.90 15.50 0.25
CA GLU A 72 -23.63 16.12 -0.11
C GLU A 72 -22.47 15.68 0.77
N GLU A 73 -22.71 15.42 2.06
CA GLU A 73 -21.69 15.02 3.02
C GLU A 73 -21.16 13.61 2.71
N VAL A 74 -22.07 12.65 2.51
CA VAL A 74 -21.69 11.28 2.15
C VAL A 74 -21.05 11.24 0.76
N ARG A 75 -21.57 12.01 -0.20
CA ARG A 75 -20.96 12.08 -1.55
C ARG A 75 -19.56 12.68 -1.52
N ARG A 76 -19.31 13.66 -0.66
CA ARG A 76 -18.00 14.29 -0.48
C ARG A 76 -17.02 13.34 0.18
N LEU A 77 -17.41 12.72 1.29
CA LEU A 77 -16.60 11.69 1.94
C LEU A 77 -16.22 10.57 0.96
N ALA A 78 -17.19 10.04 0.21
CA ALA A 78 -16.95 9.01 -0.78
C ALA A 78 -16.00 9.48 -1.90
N TYR A 79 -16.09 10.74 -2.33
CA TYR A 79 -15.14 11.29 -3.29
C TYR A 79 -13.72 11.33 -2.72
N ASP A 80 -13.56 11.85 -1.50
CA ASP A 80 -12.25 12.01 -0.86
C ASP A 80 -11.58 10.65 -0.62
N ILE A 81 -12.34 9.65 -0.14
CA ILE A 81 -11.88 8.26 0.00
C ILE A 81 -11.47 7.68 -1.36
N ALA A 82 -12.32 7.82 -2.39
CA ALA A 82 -12.04 7.27 -3.71
C ALA A 82 -10.77 7.88 -4.32
N GLN A 83 -10.57 9.19 -4.21
CA GLN A 83 -9.36 9.85 -4.72
C GLN A 83 -8.11 9.40 -3.97
N THR A 84 -8.18 9.40 -2.63
CA THR A 84 -7.04 9.05 -1.79
C THR A 84 -6.63 7.60 -2.00
N GLN A 85 -7.57 6.66 -1.89
CA GLN A 85 -7.27 5.25 -2.00
C GLN A 85 -6.92 4.82 -3.43
N ALA A 86 -7.51 5.44 -4.48
CA ALA A 86 -7.08 5.18 -5.85
C ALA A 86 -5.63 5.64 -6.10
N ASN A 87 -5.26 6.81 -5.59
CA ASN A 87 -3.89 7.32 -5.70
C ASN A 87 -2.90 6.42 -4.94
N GLN A 88 -3.21 6.04 -3.70
CA GLN A 88 -2.37 5.16 -2.89
C GLN A 88 -2.23 3.77 -3.53
N ARG A 89 -3.32 3.20 -4.06
CA ARG A 89 -3.28 1.97 -4.86
C ARG A 89 -2.34 2.11 -6.06
N GLY A 90 -2.39 3.24 -6.78
CA GLY A 90 -1.49 3.53 -7.88
C GLY A 90 -0.01 3.54 -7.46
N MET A 91 0.30 4.13 -6.31
CA MET A 91 1.66 4.12 -5.74
C MET A 91 2.15 2.71 -5.43
N LEU A 92 1.35 1.91 -4.70
CA LEU A 92 1.70 0.53 -4.32
C LEU A 92 1.93 -0.35 -5.56
N LEU A 93 1.05 -0.27 -6.55
CA LEU A 93 1.18 -1.01 -7.80
C LEU A 93 2.38 -0.53 -8.63
N GLY A 94 2.66 0.78 -8.62
CA GLY A 94 3.82 1.37 -9.27
C GLY A 94 5.14 0.96 -8.63
N TRP A 95 5.17 0.79 -7.29
CA TRP A 95 6.33 0.25 -6.59
C TRP A 95 6.57 -1.22 -6.94
N LEU A 96 5.52 -2.04 -6.99
CA LEU A 96 5.64 -3.42 -7.46
C LEU A 96 6.23 -3.50 -8.89
N ASP A 97 5.77 -2.65 -9.80
CA ASP A 97 6.34 -2.55 -11.16
C ASP A 97 7.81 -2.13 -11.13
N LEU A 98 8.15 -1.10 -10.34
CA LEU A 98 9.52 -0.59 -10.21
C LEU A 98 10.48 -1.65 -9.64
N TRP A 99 9.98 -2.49 -8.73
CA TRP A 99 10.70 -3.62 -8.14
C TRP A 99 10.73 -4.86 -9.05
N GLY A 100 10.05 -4.84 -10.20
CA GLY A 100 9.94 -6.00 -11.08
C GLY A 100 9.20 -7.19 -10.44
N LEU A 101 8.30 -6.91 -9.48
CA LEU A 101 7.54 -7.91 -8.76
C LEU A 101 6.13 -8.07 -9.35
N PRO A 102 5.59 -9.31 -9.42
CA PRO A 102 4.21 -9.52 -9.84
C PRO A 102 3.21 -8.79 -8.93
N LYS A 103 2.13 -8.26 -9.50
CA LYS A 103 1.02 -7.62 -8.75
C LYS A 103 0.05 -8.62 -8.11
N VAL A 104 0.16 -9.89 -8.48
CA VAL A 104 -0.64 -10.99 -7.94
C VAL A 104 0.33 -12.03 -7.39
N SER A 105 0.00 -12.59 -6.22
CA SER A 105 0.74 -13.69 -5.61
C SER A 105 -0.08 -14.97 -5.66
N SER A 106 0.59 -16.12 -5.69
CA SER A 106 -0.04 -17.42 -5.40
C SER A 106 -0.24 -17.65 -3.90
N ASP A 107 0.46 -16.88 -3.06
CA ASP A 107 0.29 -16.96 -1.61
C ASP A 107 -1.07 -16.37 -1.21
N PRO A 108 -1.73 -16.96 -0.20
CA PRO A 108 -2.95 -16.36 0.35
C PRO A 108 -2.70 -14.93 0.85
N PRO A 109 -3.69 -14.04 0.77
CA PRO A 109 -3.61 -12.73 1.38
C PRO A 109 -3.21 -12.82 2.85
N MET A 110 -2.54 -11.77 3.33
CA MET A 110 -2.04 -11.60 4.69
C MET A 110 -0.89 -12.52 5.11
N THR A 111 -0.42 -13.43 4.24
CA THR A 111 0.72 -14.33 4.53
C THR A 111 1.96 -13.57 5.00
N TRP A 112 2.19 -12.37 4.46
CA TRP A 112 3.30 -11.48 4.82
C TRP A 112 3.23 -10.95 6.27
N MET A 113 2.05 -10.96 6.90
CA MET A 113 1.87 -10.65 8.32
C MET A 113 2.01 -11.89 9.23
N GLY A 114 2.28 -13.07 8.68
CA GLY A 114 2.24 -14.34 9.41
C GLY A 114 0.80 -14.79 9.73
N MET A 115 -0.18 -14.20 9.05
CA MET A 115 -1.59 -14.55 9.15
C MET A 115 -1.96 -15.31 7.88
N ARG A 116 -2.78 -16.36 7.99
CA ARG A 116 -3.54 -16.82 6.83
C ARG A 116 -4.93 -16.23 6.97
N ALA A 117 -5.34 -15.41 6.01
CA ALA A 117 -6.75 -15.23 5.79
C ALA A 117 -7.26 -16.53 5.17
N ASP A 118 -7.60 -17.51 6.00
CA ASP A 118 -8.44 -18.60 5.51
C ASP A 118 -9.78 -17.92 5.16
N PRO A 119 -10.22 -17.96 3.89
CA PRO A 119 -11.46 -17.31 3.50
C PRO A 119 -12.56 -17.86 4.37
N ASP A 120 -13.26 -16.99 5.10
CA ASP A 120 -14.44 -17.41 5.83
C ASP A 120 -15.43 -17.93 4.77
N PRO A 121 -15.78 -19.24 4.81
CA PRO A 121 -16.62 -19.86 3.80
C PRO A 121 -18.00 -19.22 3.68
N ALA A 122 -18.43 -18.48 4.71
CA ALA A 122 -19.73 -17.81 4.75
C ALA A 122 -19.71 -16.40 4.15
N SER A 123 -18.58 -15.70 4.16
CA SER A 123 -18.49 -14.29 3.77
C SER A 123 -17.72 -14.05 2.47
N GLY A 124 -16.78 -14.93 2.09
CA GLY A 124 -15.93 -14.73 0.90
C GLY A 124 -14.96 -13.54 1.01
N ALA A 125 -14.94 -12.83 2.14
CA ALA A 125 -14.03 -11.70 2.39
C ALA A 125 -12.60 -12.22 2.58
N LEU A 126 -11.68 -11.78 1.72
CA LEU A 126 -10.31 -12.30 1.62
C LEU A 126 -9.33 -11.63 2.59
N MET A 127 -9.67 -10.46 3.14
CA MET A 127 -8.82 -9.65 4.01
C MET A 127 -9.65 -8.95 5.09
N PRO A 128 -9.05 -8.55 6.22
CA PRO A 128 -9.75 -7.88 7.31
C PRO A 128 -10.58 -6.68 6.82
N GLY A 129 -11.84 -6.62 7.26
CA GLY A 129 -12.75 -5.49 7.00
C GLY A 129 -13.34 -5.41 5.59
N MET A 130 -12.89 -6.24 4.63
CA MET A 130 -13.48 -6.26 3.29
C MET A 130 -14.98 -6.59 3.36
N ALA A 131 -15.78 -5.83 2.60
CA ALA A 131 -17.18 -6.16 2.37
C ALA A 131 -17.28 -7.46 1.55
N THR A 132 -18.30 -8.24 1.83
CA THR A 132 -18.64 -9.45 1.07
C THR A 132 -19.31 -9.10 -0.26
N ASP A 133 -19.33 -10.03 -1.22
CA ASP A 133 -20.04 -9.84 -2.50
C ASP A 133 -21.52 -9.53 -2.26
N ALA A 134 -22.17 -10.23 -1.32
CA ALA A 134 -23.56 -10.00 -0.95
C ALA A 134 -23.80 -8.61 -0.35
N GLU A 135 -22.82 -8.06 0.37
CA GLU A 135 -22.89 -6.69 0.87
C GLU A 135 -22.66 -5.65 -0.22
N MET A 136 -21.76 -5.91 -1.17
CA MET A 136 -21.57 -5.05 -2.35
C MET A 136 -22.85 -5.00 -3.19
N GLU A 137 -23.46 -6.15 -3.46
CA GLU A 137 -24.76 -6.23 -4.15
C GLU A 137 -25.87 -5.51 -3.39
N ARG A 138 -25.90 -5.68 -2.06
CA ARG A 138 -26.87 -4.97 -1.22
C ARG A 138 -26.67 -3.47 -1.28
N LEU A 139 -25.44 -2.97 -1.15
CA LEU A 139 -25.13 -1.54 -1.26
C LEU A 139 -25.59 -1.00 -2.62
N ALA A 140 -25.34 -1.74 -3.69
CA ALA A 140 -25.77 -1.38 -5.04
C ALA A 140 -27.30 -1.37 -5.22
N SER A 141 -28.08 -1.99 -4.33
CA SER A 141 -29.55 -2.03 -4.41
C SER A 141 -30.25 -0.97 -3.55
N LEU A 142 -29.55 -0.38 -2.58
CA LEU A 142 -30.11 0.60 -1.65
C LEU A 142 -30.09 2.01 -2.25
N GLU A 143 -30.96 2.88 -1.76
CA GLU A 143 -31.06 4.28 -2.21
C GLU A 143 -31.21 5.24 -1.00
N GLY A 144 -30.79 6.49 -1.18
CA GLY A 144 -30.84 7.57 -0.19
C GLY A 144 -30.24 7.19 1.16
N LYS A 145 -30.92 7.56 2.24
CA LYS A 145 -30.48 7.34 3.62
C LYS A 145 -30.12 5.88 3.93
N ALA A 146 -30.81 4.92 3.33
CA ALA A 146 -30.51 3.51 3.54
C ALA A 146 -29.15 3.12 2.93
N ALA A 147 -28.83 3.62 1.74
CA ALA A 147 -27.52 3.43 1.11
C ALA A 147 -26.42 4.13 1.90
N GLU A 148 -26.67 5.37 2.35
CA GLU A 148 -25.72 6.14 3.16
C GLU A 148 -25.32 5.41 4.44
N VAL A 149 -26.29 5.01 5.26
CA VAL A 149 -26.04 4.29 6.52
C VAL A 149 -25.30 2.98 6.26
N PHE A 150 -25.68 2.27 5.19
CA PHE A 150 -25.05 1.00 4.87
C PHE A 150 -23.60 1.17 4.39
N TYR A 151 -23.34 2.15 3.52
CA TYR A 151 -22.00 2.54 3.07
C TYR A 151 -21.11 2.93 4.26
N LEU A 152 -21.56 3.83 5.13
CA LEU A 152 -20.78 4.31 6.27
C LEU A 152 -20.40 3.15 7.21
N ARG A 153 -21.31 2.19 7.42
CA ARG A 153 -21.03 0.98 8.19
C ARG A 153 -19.98 0.09 7.53
N LEU A 154 -20.15 -0.22 6.24
CA LEU A 154 -19.18 -1.04 5.51
C LEU A 154 -17.81 -0.37 5.47
N MET A 155 -17.76 0.92 5.16
CA MET A 155 -16.51 1.67 5.06
C MET A 155 -15.84 1.82 6.44
N THR A 156 -16.61 1.89 7.54
CA THR A 156 -16.05 1.84 8.90
C THR A 156 -15.34 0.52 9.17
N ASP A 157 -15.95 -0.61 8.86
CA ASP A 157 -15.34 -1.94 9.04
C ASP A 157 -14.15 -2.14 8.10
N HIS A 158 -14.28 -1.67 6.86
CA HIS A 158 -13.22 -1.66 5.87
C HIS A 158 -12.01 -0.88 6.37
N HIS A 159 -12.20 0.34 6.89
CA HIS A 159 -11.12 1.14 7.44
C HIS A 159 -10.48 0.53 8.68
N ARG A 160 -11.25 -0.12 9.56
CA ARG A 160 -10.69 -0.84 10.71
C ARG A 160 -9.73 -1.95 10.23
N GLY A 161 -10.11 -2.68 9.18
CA GLY A 161 -9.26 -3.66 8.53
C GLY A 161 -8.03 -3.04 7.86
N GLY A 162 -8.21 -1.94 7.13
CA GLY A 162 -7.13 -1.20 6.49
C GLY A 162 -6.10 -0.64 7.48
N VAL A 163 -6.55 -0.12 8.63
CA VAL A 163 -5.68 0.30 9.73
C VAL A 163 -4.86 -0.87 10.25
N HIS A 164 -5.49 -2.02 10.50
CA HIS A 164 -4.77 -3.22 10.96
C HIS A 164 -3.66 -3.65 9.98
N MET A 165 -3.96 -3.67 8.68
CA MET A 165 -2.98 -3.99 7.63
C MET A 165 -1.85 -2.95 7.59
N ALA A 166 -2.19 -1.66 7.65
CA ALA A 166 -1.22 -0.57 7.60
C ALA A 166 -0.29 -0.54 8.82
N GLU A 167 -0.80 -0.81 10.02
CA GLU A 167 0.02 -1.02 11.22
C GLU A 167 0.98 -2.21 11.06
N GLY A 168 0.51 -3.29 10.43
CA GLY A 168 1.33 -4.43 10.04
C GLY A 168 2.52 -4.04 9.18
N CYS A 169 2.31 -3.21 8.16
CA CYS A 169 3.40 -2.73 7.31
C CYS A 169 4.29 -1.73 8.04
N ALA A 170 3.75 -0.78 8.80
CA ALA A 170 4.55 0.16 9.58
C ALA A 170 5.55 -0.55 10.51
N ALA A 171 5.18 -1.74 11.03
CA ALA A 171 6.04 -2.58 11.85
C ALA A 171 7.00 -3.51 11.07
N ARG A 172 6.61 -4.01 9.89
CA ARG A 172 7.32 -5.12 9.19
C ARG A 172 7.97 -4.73 7.87
N CYS A 173 7.46 -3.72 7.18
CA CYS A 173 8.02 -3.23 5.93
C CYS A 173 9.41 -2.64 6.16
N THR A 174 10.22 -2.64 5.11
CA THR A 174 11.63 -2.21 5.13
C THR A 174 11.88 -1.01 4.21
N VAL A 175 10.99 -0.76 3.23
CA VAL A 175 11.05 0.41 2.37
C VAL A 175 10.48 1.62 3.11
N GLU A 176 11.35 2.57 3.44
CA GLU A 176 10.98 3.74 4.26
C GLU A 176 9.86 4.60 3.65
N ALA A 177 9.76 4.69 2.32
CA ALA A 177 8.65 5.38 1.67
C ALA A 177 7.31 4.66 1.88
N GLU A 178 7.29 3.34 1.81
CA GLU A 178 6.10 2.52 2.01
C GLU A 178 5.67 2.52 3.49
N LYS A 179 6.61 2.46 4.44
CA LYS A 179 6.31 2.61 5.87
C LYS A 179 5.66 3.96 6.19
N ARG A 180 6.18 5.05 5.61
CA ARG A 180 5.58 6.39 5.79
C ARG A 180 4.18 6.46 5.19
N LEU A 181 3.98 5.85 4.03
CA LEU A 181 2.66 5.75 3.42
C LEU A 181 1.69 4.98 4.33
N ALA A 182 2.12 3.83 4.86
CA ALA A 182 1.32 3.02 5.78
C ALA A 182 0.97 3.78 7.06
N GLN A 183 1.91 4.51 7.67
CA GLN A 183 1.59 5.36 8.82
C GLN A 183 0.56 6.44 8.48
N GLY A 184 0.69 7.09 7.31
CA GLY A 184 -0.30 8.04 6.83
C GLY A 184 -1.69 7.43 6.61
N MET A 185 -1.76 6.17 6.15
CA MET A 185 -3.02 5.43 6.04
C MET A 185 -3.64 5.14 7.41
N VAL A 186 -2.83 4.82 8.44
CA VAL A 186 -3.32 4.63 9.82
C VAL A 186 -3.98 5.91 10.33
N ASP A 187 -3.29 7.04 10.19
CA ASP A 187 -3.77 8.33 10.71
C ASP A 187 -5.01 8.80 9.95
N GLY A 188 -4.99 8.72 8.61
CA GLY A 188 -6.11 9.11 7.75
C GLY A 188 -7.37 8.26 7.98
N GLN A 189 -7.23 6.93 7.96
CA GLN A 189 -8.38 6.04 8.13
C GLN A 189 -8.97 6.13 9.55
N ARG A 190 -8.16 6.38 10.59
CA ARG A 190 -8.68 6.64 11.94
C ARG A 190 -9.51 7.91 12.02
N ALA A 191 -9.06 8.99 11.37
CA ALA A 191 -9.83 10.22 11.30
C ALA A 191 -11.16 10.02 10.56
N GLU A 192 -11.14 9.31 9.43
CA GLU A 192 -12.33 8.98 8.65
C GLU A 192 -13.31 8.06 9.42
N ILE A 193 -12.81 7.10 10.21
CA ILE A 193 -13.67 6.30 11.12
C ILE A 193 -14.42 7.20 12.11
N GLY A 194 -13.74 8.20 12.70
CA GLY A 194 -14.38 9.16 13.60
C GLY A 194 -15.49 9.95 12.91
N LEU A 195 -15.20 10.50 11.72
CA LEU A 195 -16.18 11.22 10.90
C LEU A 195 -17.38 10.34 10.51
N MET A 196 -17.14 9.09 10.10
CA MET A 196 -18.23 8.17 9.73
C MET A 196 -19.14 7.84 10.93
N ALA A 197 -18.59 7.75 12.14
CA ALA A 197 -19.39 7.55 13.35
C ALA A 197 -20.32 8.76 13.61
N GLU A 198 -19.83 9.99 13.42
CA GLU A 198 -20.64 11.20 13.52
C GLU A 198 -21.77 11.22 12.48
N LEU A 199 -21.42 10.98 11.20
CA LEU A 199 -22.39 10.94 10.10
C LEU A 199 -23.46 9.85 10.28
N LEU A 200 -23.09 8.71 10.89
CA LEU A 200 -24.03 7.66 11.25
C LEU A 200 -25.00 8.14 12.35
N ALA A 201 -24.48 8.76 13.40
CA ALA A 201 -25.30 9.26 14.51
C ALA A 201 -26.31 10.31 14.06
N GLU A 202 -25.92 11.25 13.19
CA GLU A 202 -26.82 12.24 12.57
C GLU A 202 -27.93 11.58 11.75
N ARG A 203 -27.66 10.41 11.20
CA ARG A 203 -28.62 9.59 10.45
C ARG A 203 -29.41 8.65 11.38
N GLY A 204 -29.23 8.71 12.69
CA GLY A 204 -29.92 7.85 13.67
C GLY A 204 -29.49 6.39 13.58
N ALA A 205 -28.22 6.16 13.25
CA ALA A 205 -27.61 4.86 13.13
C ALA A 205 -26.28 4.82 13.90
N GLU A 206 -25.81 3.61 14.18
CA GLU A 206 -24.51 3.36 14.84
C GLU A 206 -23.63 2.50 13.93
N PRO A 207 -22.29 2.51 14.15
CA PRO A 207 -21.39 1.49 13.61
C PRO A 207 -21.86 0.07 13.96
N ARG A 208 -21.33 -0.92 13.24
CA ARG A 208 -21.57 -2.34 13.57
C ARG A 208 -20.69 -2.79 14.72
#